data_AF-A0A6G9ZGF3-F1
#
_entry.id   AF-A0A6G9ZGF3-F1
#
_cell.length_a   1.000
_cell.length_b   1.000
_cell.length_c   1.000
_cell.angle_alpha   90.00
_cell.angle_beta   90.00
_cell.angle_gamma   90.00
#
_symmetry.space_group_name_H-M   'P 1'
#
loop_
_entity.id
_entity.type
_entity.pdbx_description
1 polymer ?
#
loop_
_entity_poly.entity_id
_entity_poly.type
_entity_poly.pdbx_seq_one_letter_code
_entity_poly.pdbx_strand_id
1 'polypeptide(L)'
;MNVRNLDPGVKATIQRRANRHGRSMEAEVRDILARVADEDDSPAPTVNPLSGAALLGRLAQLREALDGEVPEIGARHEDSAK
;
A
#
# COMPACT_ATOMS: atom_id res chain seq x y z
N MET A 1 -3.67 10.76 29.65
CA MET A 1 -2.29 10.41 29.24
C MET A 1 -1.41 11.65 29.40
N ASN A 2 -0.22 11.55 30.01
CA ASN A 2 0.65 12.73 30.20
C ASN A 2 1.93 12.56 29.37
N VAL A 3 2.06 13.36 28.30
CA VAL A 3 3.25 13.38 27.45
C VAL A 3 4.20 14.46 27.97
N ARG A 4 5.36 14.02 28.48
CA ARG A 4 6.40 14.92 29.03
C ARG A 4 7.49 15.15 28.00
N ASN A 5 8.21 16.27 28.14
CA ASN A 5 9.34 16.64 27.29
C ASN A 5 9.00 16.69 25.78
N LEU A 6 7.81 17.19 25.46
CA LEU A 6 7.39 17.36 24.06
C LEU A 6 8.10 18.57 23.46
N ASP A 7 8.65 18.40 22.25
CA ASP A 7 9.24 19.50 21.49
C ASP A 7 8.26 20.70 21.38
N PRO A 8 8.70 21.94 21.66
CA PRO A 8 7.83 23.11 21.64
C PRO A 8 7.17 23.36 20.27
N GLY A 9 7.86 23.05 19.17
CA GLY A 9 7.33 23.18 17.81
C GLY A 9 6.24 22.15 17.52
N VAL A 10 6.44 20.91 17.97
CA VAL A 10 5.43 19.85 17.91
C VAL A 10 4.20 20.25 18.73
N LYS A 11 4.39 20.74 19.97
CA LYS A 11 3.31 21.22 20.83
C LYS A 11 2.48 22.31 20.15
N ALA A 12 3.13 23.32 19.57
CA ALA A 12 2.46 24.41 18.87
C ALA A 12 1.67 23.91 17.65
N THR A 13 2.20 22.93 16.94
CA THR A 13 1.54 22.34 15.77
C THR A 13 0.29 21.55 16.13
N ILE A 14 0.36 20.75 17.20
CA ILE A 14 -0.80 20.00 17.71
C ILE A 14 -1.87 20.95 18.23
N GLN A 15 -1.48 22.02 18.94
CA GLN A 15 -2.46 23.02 19.40
C GLN A 15 -3.20 23.69 18.23
N ARG A 16 -2.49 24.04 17.15
CA ARG A 16 -3.13 24.59 15.94
C ARG A 16 -4.10 23.59 15.30
N ARG A 17 -3.74 22.30 15.24
CA ARG A 17 -4.63 21.24 14.72
C ARG A 17 -5.87 21.07 15.58
N ALA A 18 -5.70 20.98 16.90
CA ALA A 18 -6.79 20.84 17.86
C ALA A 18 -7.81 21.99 17.72
N ASN A 19 -7.32 23.24 17.63
CA ASN A 19 -8.16 24.41 17.41
C ASN A 19 -8.94 24.34 16.08
N ARG A 20 -8.29 23.90 14.99
CA ARG A 20 -8.97 23.71 13.70
C ARG A 20 -10.05 22.64 13.74
N HIS A 21 -9.84 21.57 14.50
CA HIS A 21 -10.79 20.47 14.64
C HIS A 21 -11.83 20.72 15.75
N GLY A 22 -11.77 21.86 16.45
CA GLY A 22 -12.71 22.18 17.53
C GLY A 22 -12.66 21.23 18.72
N ARG A 23 -11.50 20.61 19.00
CA ARG A 23 -11.33 19.65 20.11
C ARG A 23 -10.16 20.01 21.01
N SER A 24 -10.08 19.38 22.17
CA SER A 24 -8.97 19.60 23.11
C SER A 24 -7.64 19.10 22.54
N MET A 25 -6.54 19.69 23.00
CA MET A 25 -5.20 19.24 22.61
C MET A 25 -4.98 17.75 22.94
N GLU A 26 -5.48 17.28 24.09
CA GLU A 26 -5.40 15.87 24.47
C GLU A 26 -6.20 14.98 23.52
N ALA A 27 -7.41 15.40 23.12
CA ALA A 27 -8.21 14.65 22.17
C ALA A 27 -7.52 14.55 20.80
N GLU A 28 -6.86 15.63 20.36
CA GLU A 28 -6.04 15.64 19.15
C GLU A 28 -4.85 14.67 19.26
N VAL A 29 -4.10 14.71 20.36
CA VAL A 29 -2.97 13.81 20.58
C VAL A 29 -3.43 12.35 20.57
N ARG A 30 -4.52 12.05 21.29
CA ARG A 30 -5.07 10.69 21.37
C ARG A 30 -5.45 10.16 20.00
N ASP A 31 -6.13 10.97 19.19
CA ASP A 31 -6.55 10.58 17.85
C ASP A 31 -5.37 10.40 16.90
N ILE A 32 -4.34 11.25 16.97
CA ILE A 32 -3.11 11.06 16.19
C ILE A 32 -2.45 9.73 16.55
N LEU A 33 -2.29 9.45 17.85
CA LEU A 33 -1.67 8.20 18.31
C LEU A 33 -2.51 6.98 17.95
N ALA A 34 -3.84 7.07 18.04
CA ALA A 34 -4.73 6.00 17.64
C ALA A 34 -4.60 5.69 16.15
N ARG A 35 -4.59 6.70 15.27
CA ARG A 35 -4.42 6.51 13.82
C ARG A 35 -3.10 5.85 13.48
N VAL A 36 -2.00 6.30 14.08
CA VAL A 36 -0.67 5.72 13.82
C VAL A 36 -0.59 4.29 14.35
N ALA A 37 -1.16 4.02 15.53
CA ALA A 37 -1.23 2.66 16.07
C ALA A 37 -2.07 1.74 15.16
N ASP A 38 -3.21 2.23 14.65
CA ASP A 38 -4.05 1.49 13.71
C ASP A 38 -3.35 1.29 12.36
N GLU A 39 -2.51 2.22 11.90
CA GLU A 39 -1.69 2.07 10.69
C GLU A 39 -0.61 0.99 10.85
N ASP A 40 -0.01 0.87 12.04
CA ASP A 40 0.98 -0.17 12.37
C ASP A 40 0.32 -1.55 12.58
N ASP A 41 -0.92 -1.59 13.11
CA ASP A 41 -1.70 -2.82 13.33
C ASP A 41 -2.60 -3.21 12.16
N SER A 42 -2.76 -2.35 11.15
CA SER A 42 -3.46 -2.69 9.92
C SER A 42 -2.48 -3.44 9.02
N PRO A 43 -2.60 -4.78 8.87
CA PRO A 43 -1.88 -5.44 7.81
C PRO A 43 -2.33 -4.76 6.51
N ALA A 44 -1.40 -4.11 5.80
CA ALA A 44 -1.59 -3.73 4.40
C ALA A 44 -2.38 -4.86 3.75
N PRO A 45 -3.52 -4.59 3.08
CA PRO A 45 -4.52 -5.61 2.79
C PRO A 45 -3.79 -6.83 2.25
N THR A 46 -3.75 -7.90 3.06
CA THR A 46 -3.06 -9.14 2.71
C THR A 46 -3.94 -9.87 1.72
N VAL A 47 -4.09 -9.26 0.54
CA VAL A 47 -4.51 -9.98 -0.64
C VAL A 47 -3.50 -11.10 -0.77
N ASN A 48 -3.93 -12.34 -0.53
CA ASN A 48 -3.08 -13.47 -0.84
C ASN A 48 -2.70 -13.28 -2.31
N PRO A 49 -1.41 -13.07 -2.64
CA PRO A 49 -1.00 -12.76 -4.01
C PRO A 49 -1.32 -13.92 -4.96
N LEU A 50 -1.61 -15.10 -4.42
CA LEU A 50 -2.04 -16.30 -5.13
C LEU A 50 -3.55 -16.56 -5.02
N SER A 51 -4.34 -15.67 -4.41
CA SER A 51 -5.80 -15.73 -4.55
C SER A 51 -6.15 -15.64 -6.04
N GLY A 52 -7.18 -16.36 -6.47
CA GLY A 52 -7.59 -16.37 -7.89
C GLY A 52 -7.79 -14.95 -8.43
N ALA A 53 -8.39 -14.06 -7.65
CA ALA A 53 -8.58 -12.66 -8.02
C ALA A 53 -7.26 -11.88 -8.17
N ALA A 54 -6.33 -12.02 -7.21
CA ALA A 54 -5.04 -11.32 -7.27
C ALA A 54 -4.15 -11.85 -8.42
N LEU A 55 -4.14 -13.17 -8.63
CA LEU A 55 -3.39 -13.80 -9.73
C LEU A 55 -3.94 -13.35 -11.09
N LEU A 56 -5.26 -13.35 -11.26
CA LEU A 56 -5.89 -12.88 -12.50
C LEU A 56 -5.58 -11.40 -12.76
N GLY A 57 -5.65 -10.55 -11.74
CA GLY A 57 -5.26 -9.15 -11.85
C GLY A 57 -3.80 -8.98 -12.27
N ARG A 58 -2.89 -9.76 -11.68
CA ARG A 58 -1.46 -9.71 -12.02
C ARG A 58 -1.15 -10.22 -13.42
N LEU A 59 -1.81 -11.29 -13.87
CA LEU A 59 -1.65 -11.83 -15.22
C LEU A 59 -2.19 -10.88 -16.29
N ALA A 60 -3.30 -10.20 -16.04
CA ALA A 60 -3.82 -9.17 -16.94
C ALA A 60 -2.83 -8.02 -17.12
N GLN A 61 -2.26 -7.53 -16.01
CA GLN A 61 -1.24 -6.48 -16.02
C GLN A 61 0.04 -6.90 -16.76
N LEU A 62 0.48 -8.14 -16.57
CA LEU A 62 1.64 -8.68 -17.30
C LEU A 62 1.35 -8.84 -18.79
N ARG A 63 0.15 -9.29 -19.17
CA ARG A 63 -0.26 -9.41 -20.57
C ARG A 63 -0.21 -8.06 -21.28
N GLU A 64 -0.77 -7.02 -20.68
CA GLU A 64 -0.73 -5.66 -21.23
C GLU A 64 0.71 -5.15 -21.37
N ALA A 65 1.58 -5.43 -20.38
CA ALA A 65 2.99 -5.12 -20.48
C ALA A 65 3.75 -5.97 -21.52
N LEU A 66 3.20 -7.14 -21.87
CA LEU A 66 3.75 -8.12 -22.81
C LEU A 66 3.03 -8.09 -24.16
N ASP A 67 2.37 -7.00 -24.55
CA ASP A 67 1.84 -6.77 -25.91
C ASP A 67 2.94 -6.73 -27.01
N GLY A 68 4.13 -7.27 -26.72
CA GLY A 68 5.15 -7.65 -27.69
C GLY A 68 4.89 -9.03 -28.31
N GLU A 69 5.50 -9.22 -29.47
CA GLU A 69 5.35 -10.37 -30.37
C GLU A 69 5.53 -11.72 -29.66
N VAL A 70 4.48 -12.55 -29.66
CA VAL A 70 4.53 -13.91 -29.09
C VAL A 70 5.36 -14.79 -30.03
N PRO A 71 6.53 -15.32 -29.61
CA PRO A 71 7.32 -16.17 -30.48
C PRO A 71 6.59 -17.49 -30.70
N GLU A 72 6.34 -17.84 -31.96
CA GLU A 72 5.85 -19.17 -32.32
C GLU A 72 6.88 -20.22 -31.92
N ILE A 73 6.48 -21.18 -31.08
CA ILE A 73 7.33 -22.32 -30.73
C ILE A 73 7.34 -23.25 -31.93
N GLY A 74 8.34 -23.08 -32.80
CA GLY A 74 8.51 -23.89 -34.01
C GLY A 74 8.66 -25.37 -33.64
N ALA A 75 7.64 -26.15 -33.96
CA ALA A 75 7.73 -27.61 -33.98
C ALA A 75 8.76 -28.01 -35.04
N ARG A 76 10.00 -28.29 -34.62
CA ARG A 76 10.99 -28.93 -35.48
C ARG A 76 10.55 -30.38 -35.68
N HIS A 77 9.87 -30.67 -36.78
CA HIS A 77 9.88 -31.96 -37.45
C HIS A 77 9.97 -31.66 -38.95
N GLU A 78 11.14 -31.85 -39.54
CA GLU A 78 11.53 -33.07 -40.23
C GLU A 78 11.34 -32.90 -41.73
N ASP A 79 12.47 -33.10 -42.40
CA ASP A 79 12.62 -33.96 -43.55
C ASP A 79 12.81 -33.32 -44.94
N SER A 80 13.87 -33.86 -45.53
CA SER A 80 14.07 -34.16 -46.94
C SER A 80 14.20 -33.03 -47.97
N ALA A 81 15.46 -32.98 -48.42
CA ALA A 81 15.86 -33.09 -49.83
C ALA A 81 15.70 -31.86 -50.72
N LYS A 82 16.84 -31.30 -51.15
CA LYS A 82 17.49 -31.73 -52.40
C LYS A 82 18.89 -31.14 -52.52
#